data_AF-A0A836RH73-F1
#
_entry.id   AF-A0A836RH73-F1
#
_cell.length_a   1.000
_cell.length_b   1.000
_cell.length_c   1.000
_cell.angle_alpha   90.00
_cell.angle_beta   90.00
_cell.angle_gamma   90.00
#
_symmetry.space_group_name_H-M   'P 1'
#
loop_
_entity.id
_entity.type
_entity.pdbx_description
1 polymer ?
#
loop_
_entity_poly.entity_id
_entity_poly.type
_entity_poly.pdbx_seq_one_letter_code
_entity_poly.pdbx_strand_id
1 'polypeptide(L)' 'MAASSRSKLPTVQLFTDGACKGNPGPGGWAWILRHIETGAEKADSGGESQTTNN' A
#
# COMPACT_ATOMS: atom_id res chain seq x y z
N MET A 1 37.66 -12.55 -4.56
CA MET A 1 36.43 -12.04 -3.92
C MET A 1 35.25 -12.53 -4.75
N ALA A 2 34.45 -13.47 -4.22
CA ALA A 2 33.25 -13.93 -4.91
C ALA A 2 32.14 -12.89 -4.72
N ALA A 3 31.52 -12.45 -5.81
CA ALA A 3 30.36 -11.57 -5.77
C ALA A 3 29.19 -12.33 -5.10
N SER A 4 28.66 -11.78 -4.00
CA SER A 4 27.47 -12.32 -3.35
C SER A 4 26.27 -12.19 -4.30
N SER A 5 25.66 -13.31 -4.68
CA SER A 5 24.46 -13.29 -5.52
C SER A 5 23.30 -12.69 -4.72
N ARG A 6 22.73 -11.58 -5.22
CA ARG A 6 21.45 -11.11 -4.69
C ARG A 6 20.37 -12.10 -5.09
N SER A 7 19.71 -12.72 -4.13
CA SER A 7 18.47 -13.45 -4.40
C SER A 7 17.43 -12.48 -4.95
N LYS A 8 16.62 -12.95 -5.90
CA LYS A 8 15.52 -12.18 -6.48
C LYS A 8 14.55 -11.79 -5.35
N LEU A 9 14.20 -10.51 -5.27
CA LEU A 9 13.17 -10.05 -4.33
C LEU A 9 11.79 -10.59 -4.75
N PRO A 10 10.90 -10.88 -3.78
CA PRO A 10 9.56 -11.35 -4.09
C PRO A 10 8.77 -10.29 -4.89
N THR A 11 7.99 -10.74 -5.87
CA THR A 11 7.09 -9.85 -6.62
C THR A 11 5.75 -9.73 -5.90
N VAL A 12 5.30 -8.49 -5.72
CA VAL A 12 4.05 -8.16 -5.03
C VAL A 12 3.19 -7.23 -5.89
N GLN A 13 1.87 -7.32 -5.76
CA GLN A 13 0.93 -6.31 -6.23
C GLN A 13 0.50 -5.47 -5.04
N LEU A 14 0.57 -4.15 -5.18
CA LEU A 14 0.07 -3.20 -4.20
C LEU A 14 -1.10 -2.43 -4.83
N PHE A 15 -2.26 -2.51 -4.19
CA PHE A 15 -3.43 -1.72 -4.52
C PHE A 15 -3.61 -0.68 -3.42
N THR A 16 -3.82 0.57 -3.79
CA THR A 16 -4.01 1.69 -2.86
C THR A 16 -5.18 2.53 -3.32
N ASP A 17 -5.97 3.01 -2.38
CA ASP A 17 -7.01 4.00 -2.65
C ASP A 17 -7.10 5.00 -1.50
N GLY A 18 -7.59 6.20 -1.80
CA GLY A 18 -7.75 7.28 -0.85
C GLY A 18 -8.87 8.21 -1.24
N ALA A 19 -9.61 8.69 -0.24
CA ALA A 19 -10.72 9.61 -0.44
C ALA A 19 -10.78 10.65 0.68
N CYS A 20 -11.24 11.85 0.34
CA CYS A 20 -11.49 12.93 1.30
C CYS A 20 -12.86 13.55 1.03
N LYS A 21 -13.65 13.76 2.11
CA LYS A 21 -14.96 14.42 2.04
C LYS A 21 -14.81 15.91 2.36
N GLY A 22 -14.71 16.74 1.32
CA GLY A 22 -14.38 18.16 1.43
C GLY A 22 -12.90 18.42 1.14
N ASN A 23 -12.45 19.68 1.14
CA ASN A 23 -11.02 20.01 1.01
C ASN A 23 -10.70 21.35 1.72
N PRO A 24 -10.24 21.33 2.98
CA PRO A 24 -9.94 20.14 3.79
C PRO A 24 -11.20 19.45 4.33
N GLY A 25 -11.07 18.18 4.71
CA GLY A 25 -12.14 17.42 5.36
C GLY A 25 -11.71 16.03 5.84
N PRO A 26 -12.64 15.24 6.42
CA PRO A 26 -12.34 13.88 6.84
C PRO A 26 -11.93 13.03 5.65
N GLY A 27 -10.80 12.33 5.75
CA GLY A 27 -10.34 11.43 4.70
C GLY A 27 -9.88 10.10 5.24
N GLY A 28 -9.84 9.13 4.34
CA GLY A 28 -9.43 7.76 4.60
C GLY A 28 -8.54 7.23 3.50
N TRP A 29 -7.81 6.18 3.84
CA TRP A 29 -6.94 5.44 2.94
C TRP A 29 -7.10 3.94 3.19
N ALA A 30 -6.83 3.15 2.16
CA ALA A 30 -6.73 1.70 2.29
C ALA A 30 -5.67 1.16 1.32
N TRP A 31 -5.09 0.02 1.68
CA TRP A 31 -4.24 -0.74 0.76
C TRP A 31 -4.41 -2.25 0.89
N ILE A 32 -4.06 -2.95 -0.18
CA ILE A 32 -3.94 -4.41 -0.25
C ILE A 32 -2.59 -4.76 -0.87
N LEU A 33 -1.80 -5.58 -0.18
CA LEU A 33 -0.53 -6.13 -0.64
C LEU A 33 -0.71 -7.62 -0.89
N ARG A 34 -0.58 -8.03 -2.16
CA ARG A 34 -0.69 -9.42 -2.59
C ARG A 34 0.67 -9.95 -3.03
N HIS A 35 1.14 -11.03 -2.41
CA HIS A 35 2.30 -11.78 -2.88
C HIS A 35 1.89 -12.69 -4.04
N ILE A 36 2.51 -12.48 -5.21
CA ILE A 36 2.03 -13.11 -6.45
C ILE A 36 2.28 -14.61 -6.49
N GLU A 37 3.41 -15.06 -5.94
CA GLU A 37 3.80 -16.47 -6.01
C GLU A 37 3.03 -17.34 -5.01
N THR A 38 2.68 -16.81 -3.83
CA THR A 38 1.96 -17.59 -2.79
C THR A 38 0.47 -17.27 -2.70
N GLY A 39 0.01 -16.17 -3.30
CA GLY A 39 -1.35 -15.66 -3.13
C GLY A 39 -1.63 -15.07 -1.74
N ALA A 40 -0.61 -14.92 -0.89
CA ALA A 40 -0.80 -14.34 0.44
C ALA A 40 -1.16 -12.85 0.36
N GLU A 41 -2.13 -12.42 1.16
CA GLU A 41 -2.60 -11.03 1.19
C GLU A 41 -2.43 -10.42 2.58
N LYS A 42 -2.11 -9.13 2.59
CA LYS A 42 -2.24 -8.25 3.74
C LYS A 42 -3.02 -7.02 3.31
N ALA A 43 -3.74 -6.42 4.24
CA ALA A 43 -4.45 -5.18 4.00
C ALA A 43 -4.39 -4.33 5.27
N ASP A 44 -4.49 -3.02 5.09
CA ASP A 44 -4.67 -2.07 6.19
C ASP A 44 -5.44 -0.84 5.70
N SER A 45 -5.99 -0.10 6.65
CA SER A 45 -6.78 1.10 6.38
C SER A 45 -6.72 2.05 7.57
N GLY A 46 -6.88 3.34 7.29
CA GLY A 46 -6.95 4.36 8.31
C GLY A 46 -7.60 5.62 7.80
N GLY A 47 -7.63 6.65 8.64
CA GLY A 47 -8.18 7.93 8.26
C GLY A 47 -7.90 9.00 9.29
N GLU A 48 -8.00 10.25 8.86
CA GLU A 48 -7.73 11.43 9.66
C GLU A 48 -8.84 12.46 9.46
N SER A 49 -9.17 13.22 10.52
CA SER A 49 -10.28 14.17 10.48
C SER A 49 -10.04 15.39 9.57
N GLN A 50 -8.77 15.68 9.27
CA GLN A 50 -8.33 16.84 8.48
C GLN A 50 -7.30 16.40 7.43
N THR A 51 -7.80 16.05 6.25
CA THR A 51 -6.98 15.69 5.08
C THR A 51 -7.29 16.58 3.87
N THR A 52 -6.43 16.55 2.86
CA THR A 52 -6.64 17.17 1.55
C THR A 52 -6.91 16.10 0.49
N ASN A 53 -7.57 16.49 -0.59
CA ASN A 53 -7.84 15.61 -1.73
C ASN A 53 -6.80 15.72 -2.87
N ASN A 54 -5.62 16.29 -2.58
CA ASN A 54 -4.52 16.52 -3.51
C ASN A 54 -3.19 16.24 -2.81
#